data_AF-A0A7Y1YGC1-F1
#
_entry.id   AF-A0A7Y1YGC1-F1
#
_cell.length_a   1.000
_cell.length_b   1.000
_cell.length_c   1.000
_cell.angle_alpha   90.00
_cell.angle_beta   90.00
_cell.angle_gamma   90.00
#
_symmetry.space_group_name_H-M   'P 1'
#
loop_
_entity.id
_entity.type
_entity.pdbx_description
1 polymer ?
#
loop_
_entity_poly.entity_id
_entity_poly.type
_entity_poly.pdbx_seq_one_letter_code
_entity_poly.pdbx_strand_id
1 'polypeptide(L)'
;MIRVIFLKKSNEILAFGPDAIVLAPIFKEEGLTFINTCCEQGIPVALINTQIDAPQALCYIGQDSYQSGIVAARLLNFGVTNGSTALLINIDSMSASAQHLIDKERGFRDYFDGIDGKKVNILTAHFDHGRGKSTFSDFLVDIWKSHPSLNSVFVTNSRAYLLIECLPKKLLDGLSIVGFDLIEPNLQYLQANRINFSSINIPLCRDTWAFSISSITLC
;
A
#
# COMPACT_ATOMS: atom_id res chain seq x y z
N MET A 1 0.60 22.27 -7.16
CA MET A 1 2.02 22.42 -7.60
C MET A 1 2.50 21.19 -8.36
N ILE A 2 2.43 19.98 -7.79
CA ILE A 2 2.93 18.73 -8.41
C ILE A 2 2.22 18.38 -9.73
N ARG A 3 0.90 18.56 -9.82
CA ARG A 3 0.12 18.34 -11.06
C ARG A 3 0.61 19.16 -12.26
N VAL A 4 0.97 20.42 -12.04
CA VAL A 4 1.49 21.31 -13.09
C VAL A 4 2.88 20.85 -13.55
N ILE A 5 3.71 20.38 -12.61
CA ILE A 5 5.04 19.82 -12.92
C ILE A 5 4.89 18.55 -13.76
N PHE A 6 3.95 17.67 -13.42
CA PHE A 6 3.65 16.46 -14.19
C PHE A 6 3.33 16.81 -15.65
N LEU A 7 2.35 17.69 -15.89
CA LEU A 7 1.95 18.10 -17.23
C LEU A 7 3.09 18.75 -18.02
N LYS A 8 3.88 19.61 -17.37
CA LYS A 8 5.05 20.23 -18.01
C LYS A 8 6.07 19.18 -18.45
N LYS A 9 6.38 18.22 -17.58
CA LYS A 9 7.32 17.14 -17.88
C LYS A 9 6.80 16.19 -18.96
N SER A 10 5.51 15.88 -18.94
CA SER A 10 4.85 15.13 -20.02
C SER A 10 5.05 15.81 -21.38
N ASN A 11 4.83 17.12 -21.47
CA ASN A 11 5.02 17.87 -22.72
C ASN A 11 6.50 17.90 -23.17
N GLU A 12 7.44 18.08 -22.22
CA GLU A 12 8.88 18.01 -22.51
C GLU A 12 9.28 16.64 -23.06
N ILE A 13 8.73 15.55 -22.51
CA ILE A 13 9.00 14.18 -22.97
C ILE A 13 8.40 13.94 -24.36
N LEU A 14 7.17 14.39 -24.64
CA LEU A 14 6.59 14.26 -25.98
C LEU A 14 7.41 15.01 -27.03
N ALA A 15 7.87 16.22 -26.71
CA ALA A 15 8.72 17.01 -27.61
C ALA A 15 10.10 16.38 -27.86
N PHE A 16 10.59 15.56 -26.93
CA PHE A 16 11.84 14.80 -27.09
C PHE A 16 11.70 13.67 -28.12
N GLY A 17 10.49 13.16 -28.37
CA GLY A 17 10.22 12.09 -29.34
C GLY A 17 10.84 10.74 -28.97
N PRO A 18 10.57 10.18 -27.77
CA PRO A 18 11.14 8.91 -27.35
C PRO A 18 10.58 7.72 -28.13
N ASP A 19 11.37 6.66 -28.26
CA ASP A 19 10.94 5.39 -28.89
C ASP A 19 9.95 4.59 -28.03
N ALA A 20 9.97 4.79 -26.71
CA ALA A 20 9.07 4.13 -25.76
C ALA A 20 9.05 4.89 -24.42
N ILE A 21 8.00 4.69 -23.64
CA ILE A 21 7.84 5.32 -22.32
C ILE A 21 7.51 4.27 -21.25
N VAL A 22 8.15 4.42 -20.09
CA VAL A 22 7.79 3.71 -18.86
C VAL A 22 7.19 4.72 -17.89
N LEU A 23 5.91 4.54 -17.53
CA LEU A 23 5.13 5.52 -16.79
C LEU A 23 4.66 4.97 -15.44
N ALA A 24 4.93 5.70 -14.36
CA ALA A 24 4.29 5.54 -13.07
C ALA A 24 3.23 6.64 -12.88
N PRO A 25 1.96 6.43 -13.27
CA PRO A 25 0.96 7.48 -13.20
C PRO A 25 0.60 7.76 -11.73
N ILE A 26 0.89 8.98 -11.27
CA ILE A 26 0.48 9.47 -9.95
C ILE A 26 -0.95 10.03 -10.01
N PHE A 27 -1.29 10.69 -11.13
CA PHE A 27 -2.62 11.24 -11.37
C PHE A 27 -3.30 10.48 -12.51
N LYS A 28 -4.45 9.86 -12.22
CA LYS A 28 -5.14 8.95 -13.14
C LYS A 28 -5.54 9.64 -14.45
N GLU A 29 -6.23 10.78 -14.37
CA GLU A 29 -6.80 11.46 -15.54
C GLU A 29 -5.70 12.01 -16.46
N GLU A 30 -4.68 12.64 -15.88
CA GLU A 30 -3.53 13.19 -16.62
C GLU A 30 -2.65 12.06 -17.19
N GLY A 31 -2.47 10.99 -16.42
CA GLY A 31 -1.77 9.80 -16.89
C GLY A 31 -2.46 9.19 -18.09
N LEU A 32 -3.78 9.02 -18.05
CA LEU A 32 -4.58 8.50 -19.16
C LEU A 32 -4.50 9.43 -20.39
N THR A 33 -4.63 10.74 -20.17
CA THR A 33 -4.47 11.74 -21.24
C THR A 33 -3.11 11.62 -21.92
N PHE A 34 -2.04 11.52 -21.14
CA PHE A 34 -0.69 11.40 -21.64
C PHE A 34 -0.47 10.10 -22.43
N ILE A 35 -0.99 8.96 -21.94
CA ILE A 35 -0.92 7.67 -22.65
C ILE A 35 -1.64 7.74 -24.00
N ASN A 36 -2.83 8.35 -24.05
CA ASN A 36 -3.57 8.52 -25.29
C ASN A 36 -2.77 9.34 -26.32
N THR A 37 -2.15 10.44 -25.91
CA THR A 37 -1.28 11.23 -26.79
C THR A 37 -0.06 10.46 -27.28
N CYS A 38 0.56 9.65 -26.41
CA CYS A 38 1.67 8.78 -26.82
C CYS A 38 1.21 7.76 -27.87
N CYS A 39 0.05 7.15 -27.67
CA CYS A 39 -0.56 6.20 -28.60
C CYS A 39 -0.84 6.83 -29.98
N GLU A 40 -1.37 8.05 -30.00
CA GLU A 40 -1.60 8.82 -31.25
C GLU A 40 -0.30 9.11 -32.02
N GLN A 41 0.82 9.25 -31.31
CA GLN A 41 2.15 9.45 -31.90
C GLN A 41 2.90 8.15 -32.21
N GLY A 42 2.27 6.98 -31.98
CA GLY A 42 2.92 5.68 -32.17
C GLY A 42 3.98 5.34 -31.13
N ILE A 43 3.99 6.04 -29.99
CA ILE A 43 4.94 5.82 -28.90
C ILE A 43 4.36 4.79 -27.92
N PRO A 44 4.93 3.58 -27.82
CA PRO A 44 4.47 2.56 -26.87
C PRO A 44 4.70 2.98 -25.41
N VAL A 45 3.74 2.66 -24.55
CA VAL A 45 3.80 2.96 -23.10
C VAL A 45 3.65 1.69 -22.28
N ALA A 46 4.57 1.44 -21.36
CA ALA A 46 4.43 0.44 -20.30
C ALA A 46 4.15 1.13 -18.96
N LEU A 47 3.21 0.61 -18.18
CA LEU A 47 2.89 1.10 -16.84
C LEU A 47 3.75 0.41 -15.79
N ILE A 48 4.23 1.17 -14.80
CA ILE A 48 4.91 0.62 -13.64
C ILE A 48 4.28 1.13 -12.34
N ASN A 49 4.29 0.29 -11.30
CA ASN A 49 3.90 0.59 -9.92
C ASN A 49 2.41 0.97 -9.69
N THR A 50 1.80 1.75 -10.57
CA THR A 50 0.40 2.14 -10.51
C THR A 50 -0.32 1.67 -11.77
N GLN A 51 -1.23 0.71 -11.61
CA GLN A 51 -2.12 0.30 -12.69
C GLN A 51 -3.27 1.29 -12.83
N ILE A 52 -3.53 1.72 -14.06
CA ILE A 52 -4.74 2.44 -14.45
C ILE A 52 -5.39 1.70 -15.62
N ASP A 53 -6.70 1.86 -15.78
CA ASP A 53 -7.45 1.30 -16.91
C ASP A 53 -7.08 2.07 -18.18
N ALA A 54 -6.04 1.60 -18.86
CA ALA A 54 -5.48 2.18 -20.08
C ALA A 54 -5.22 1.03 -21.06
N PRO A 55 -6.22 0.61 -21.85
CA PRO A 55 -6.09 -0.53 -22.78
C PRO A 55 -5.03 -0.30 -23.87
N GLN A 56 -4.58 0.94 -24.07
CA GLN A 56 -3.51 1.30 -25.00
C GLN A 56 -2.11 1.04 -24.42
N ALA A 57 -1.97 0.86 -23.11
CA ALA A 57 -0.69 0.52 -22.51
C ALA A 57 -0.30 -0.92 -22.90
N LEU A 58 0.97 -1.12 -23.24
CA LEU A 58 1.49 -2.42 -23.67
C LEU A 58 1.38 -3.48 -22.57
N CYS A 59 1.74 -3.09 -21.35
CA CYS A 59 1.70 -3.95 -20.18
C CYS A 59 1.73 -3.11 -18.91
N TYR A 60 1.47 -3.78 -17.78
CA TYR A 60 1.67 -3.25 -16.45
C TYR A 60 2.69 -4.12 -15.71
N ILE A 61 3.66 -3.48 -15.07
CA ILE A 61 4.67 -4.11 -14.23
C ILE A 61 4.54 -3.53 -12.82
N GLY A 62 3.93 -4.30 -11.93
CA GLY A 62 3.84 -3.93 -10.53
C GLY A 62 3.20 -5.03 -9.70
N GLN A 63 3.00 -4.74 -8.42
CA GLN A 63 2.37 -5.69 -7.53
C GLN A 63 0.89 -5.84 -7.87
N ASP A 64 0.41 -7.09 -7.82
CA ASP A 64 -1.01 -7.35 -7.71
C ASP A 64 -1.47 -6.90 -6.31
N SER A 65 -2.16 -5.76 -6.29
CA SER A 65 -2.62 -5.14 -5.05
C SER A 65 -3.64 -6.02 -4.31
N TYR A 66 -4.47 -6.76 -5.04
CA TYR A 66 -5.44 -7.67 -4.46
C TYR A 66 -4.76 -8.85 -3.77
N GLN A 67 -3.81 -9.50 -4.46
CA GLN A 67 -3.01 -10.56 -3.85
C GLN A 67 -2.17 -10.04 -2.67
N SER A 68 -1.69 -8.80 -2.73
CA SER A 68 -0.99 -8.16 -1.62
C SER A 68 -1.89 -8.04 -0.38
N GLY A 69 -3.17 -7.72 -0.57
CA GLY A 69 -4.18 -7.75 0.48
C GLY A 69 -4.38 -9.13 1.10
N ILE A 70 -4.51 -10.17 0.26
CA ILE A 70 -4.65 -11.57 0.71
C ILE A 70 -3.42 -12.01 1.53
N VAL A 71 -2.21 -11.69 1.06
CA VAL A 71 -0.97 -12.04 1.76
C VAL A 71 -0.91 -11.36 3.12
N ALA A 72 -1.20 -10.06 3.20
CA ALA A 72 -1.25 -9.35 4.47
C ALA A 72 -2.27 -9.95 5.44
N ALA A 73 -3.44 -10.34 4.95
CA ALA A 73 -4.47 -11.00 5.74
C ALA A 73 -4.01 -12.38 6.26
N ARG A 74 -3.37 -13.19 5.41
CA ARG A 74 -2.75 -14.47 5.80
C ARG A 74 -1.71 -14.31 6.90
N LEU A 75 -0.86 -13.29 6.79
CA LEU A 75 0.16 -12.99 7.78
C LEU A 75 -0.45 -12.50 9.11
N LEU A 76 -1.46 -11.64 9.07
CA LEU A 76 -2.17 -11.22 10.28
C LEU A 76 -3.00 -12.34 10.90
N ASN A 77 -3.43 -13.34 10.12
CA ASN A 77 -4.25 -14.44 10.62
C ASN A 77 -3.60 -15.22 11.79
N PHE A 78 -2.26 -15.23 11.87
CA PHE A 78 -1.50 -15.82 12.97
C PHE A 78 -1.70 -15.09 14.31
N GLY A 79 -1.98 -13.78 14.28
CA GLY A 79 -2.20 -12.95 15.48
C GLY A 79 -3.65 -12.54 15.72
N VAL A 80 -4.49 -12.52 14.67
CA VAL A 80 -5.92 -12.22 14.76
C VAL A 80 -6.65 -13.37 15.48
N THR A 81 -7.58 -13.05 16.37
CA THR A 81 -8.39 -14.05 17.09
C THR A 81 -9.86 -13.95 16.65
N ASN A 82 -10.66 -14.99 16.86
CA ASN A 82 -12.08 -14.92 16.55
C ASN A 82 -12.76 -13.82 17.38
N GLY A 83 -13.55 -12.96 16.72
CA GLY A 83 -14.21 -11.80 17.31
C GLY A 83 -13.32 -10.57 17.53
N SER A 84 -12.03 -10.61 17.15
CA SER A 84 -11.15 -9.44 17.26
C SER A 84 -11.38 -8.45 16.11
N THR A 85 -10.86 -7.23 16.30
CA THR A 85 -10.85 -6.19 15.27
C THR A 85 -9.47 -6.11 14.62
N ALA A 86 -9.44 -6.05 13.30
CA ALA A 86 -8.26 -5.73 12.51
C ALA A 86 -8.43 -4.33 11.91
N LEU A 87 -7.41 -3.48 12.06
CA LEU A 87 -7.37 -2.14 11.48
C LEU A 87 -6.60 -2.15 10.16
N LEU A 88 -7.24 -1.73 9.08
CA LEU A 88 -6.64 -1.42 7.80
C LEU A 88 -6.42 0.09 7.71
N ILE A 89 -5.18 0.56 7.67
CA ILE A 89 -4.89 2.01 7.68
C ILE A 89 -4.02 2.43 6.52
N ASN A 90 -4.38 3.55 5.88
CA ASN A 90 -3.48 4.29 4.99
C ASN A 90 -3.05 5.60 5.66
N ILE A 91 -1.74 5.87 5.65
CA ILE A 91 -1.15 7.05 6.29
C ILE A 91 -0.66 8.01 5.19
N ASP A 92 -1.59 8.53 4.39
CA ASP A 92 -1.36 9.57 3.38
C ASP A 92 -2.68 10.26 3.01
N SER A 93 -2.64 11.56 2.66
CA SER A 93 -3.85 12.36 2.35
C SER A 93 -4.43 12.09 0.96
N MET A 94 -3.66 11.52 0.05
CA MET A 94 -3.95 11.62 -1.39
C MET A 94 -4.62 10.39 -2.02
N SER A 95 -5.02 9.38 -1.24
CA SER A 95 -5.20 8.04 -1.84
C SER A 95 -6.41 7.22 -1.41
N ALA A 96 -7.38 7.73 -0.63
CA ALA A 96 -8.53 6.92 -0.20
C ALA A 96 -9.30 6.26 -1.36
N SER A 97 -9.28 6.85 -2.56
CA SER A 97 -9.89 6.32 -3.79
C SER A 97 -8.88 5.69 -4.76
N ALA A 98 -7.61 5.54 -4.38
CA ALA A 98 -6.60 4.96 -5.24
C ALA A 98 -6.87 3.45 -5.41
N GLN A 99 -6.90 3.00 -6.67
CA GLN A 99 -7.30 1.64 -7.03
C GLN A 99 -6.49 0.57 -6.28
N HIS A 100 -5.18 0.77 -6.14
CA HIS A 100 -4.31 -0.14 -5.42
C HIS A 100 -4.67 -0.30 -3.92
N LEU A 101 -5.25 0.72 -3.28
CA LEU A 101 -5.74 0.59 -1.90
C LEU A 101 -7.06 -0.17 -1.83
N ILE A 102 -7.98 0.13 -2.76
CA ILE A 102 -9.27 -0.57 -2.86
C ILE A 102 -9.04 -2.06 -3.10
N ASP A 103 -8.11 -2.41 -4.01
CA ASP A 103 -7.78 -3.81 -4.29
C ASP A 103 -7.12 -4.50 -3.09
N LYS A 104 -6.20 -3.83 -2.38
CA LYS A 104 -5.61 -4.36 -1.13
C LYS A 104 -6.68 -4.62 -0.08
N GLU A 105 -7.60 -3.68 0.11
CA GLU A 105 -8.71 -3.84 1.06
C GLU A 105 -9.63 -5.00 0.65
N ARG A 106 -9.99 -5.09 -0.63
CA ARG A 106 -10.81 -6.19 -1.15
C ARG A 106 -10.15 -7.54 -0.88
N GLY A 107 -8.88 -7.70 -1.26
CA GLY A 107 -8.16 -8.96 -1.02
C GLY A 107 -8.01 -9.30 0.46
N PHE A 108 -7.85 -8.29 1.31
CA PHE A 108 -7.79 -8.47 2.75
C PHE A 108 -9.12 -8.96 3.35
N ARG A 109 -10.24 -8.35 2.92
CA ARG A 109 -11.59 -8.73 3.35
C ARG A 109 -11.98 -10.12 2.84
N ASP A 110 -11.81 -10.36 1.54
CA ASP A 110 -12.13 -11.65 0.90
C ASP A 110 -11.43 -12.83 1.58
N TYR A 111 -10.19 -12.65 2.03
CA TYR A 111 -9.48 -13.68 2.76
C TYR A 111 -10.16 -14.05 4.08
N PHE A 112 -10.55 -13.06 4.91
CA PHE A 112 -11.19 -13.33 6.20
C PHE A 112 -12.65 -13.78 6.05
N ASP A 113 -13.37 -13.27 5.06
CA ASP A 113 -14.72 -13.70 4.75
C ASP A 113 -14.77 -15.16 4.26
N GLY A 114 -13.68 -15.64 3.65
CA GLY A 114 -13.51 -17.03 3.23
C GLY A 114 -13.11 -18.02 4.34
N ILE A 115 -12.90 -17.58 5.59
CA ILE A 115 -12.53 -18.47 6.69
C ILE A 115 -13.77 -18.88 7.49
N ASP A 116 -14.13 -20.16 7.40
CA ASP A 116 -15.18 -20.73 8.23
C ASP A 116 -14.80 -20.70 9.72
N GLY A 117 -15.74 -20.28 10.56
CA GLY A 117 -15.60 -20.31 12.03
C GLY A 117 -14.72 -19.21 12.64
N LYS A 118 -14.18 -18.28 11.84
CA LYS A 118 -13.42 -17.11 12.33
C LYS A 118 -14.03 -15.82 11.81
N LYS A 119 -14.69 -15.06 12.68
CA LYS A 119 -15.22 -13.73 12.37
C LYS A 119 -14.23 -12.68 12.81
N VAL A 120 -13.83 -11.79 11.90
CA VAL A 120 -12.92 -10.69 12.17
C VAL A 120 -13.62 -9.41 11.78
N ASN A 121 -13.66 -8.43 12.69
CA ASN A 121 -14.18 -7.11 12.36
C ASN A 121 -13.10 -6.29 11.67
N ILE A 122 -13.32 -5.84 10.44
CA ILE A 122 -12.31 -5.11 9.67
C ILE A 122 -12.69 -3.62 9.61
N LEU A 123 -11.91 -2.82 10.33
CA LEU A 123 -12.03 -1.35 10.37
C LEU A 123 -11.07 -0.73 9.35
N THR A 124 -11.56 0.18 8.51
CA THR A 124 -10.72 0.95 7.57
C THR A 124 -10.55 2.38 8.04
N ALA A 125 -9.33 2.91 7.96
CA ALA A 125 -9.00 4.26 8.36
C ALA A 125 -8.02 4.93 7.38
N HIS A 126 -8.13 6.25 7.28
CA HIS A 126 -7.18 7.08 6.52
C HIS A 126 -6.69 8.21 7.41
N PHE A 127 -5.39 8.47 7.37
CA PHE A 127 -4.79 9.57 8.10
C PHE A 127 -3.89 10.41 7.20
N ASP A 128 -4.17 11.70 7.12
CA ASP A 128 -3.30 12.65 6.44
C ASP A 128 -2.02 12.89 7.27
N HIS A 129 -0.91 12.32 6.80
CA HIS A 129 0.39 12.49 7.43
C HIS A 129 0.79 13.95 7.62
N GLY A 130 0.33 14.87 6.76
CA GLY A 130 0.60 16.30 6.85
C GLY A 130 0.10 16.95 8.15
N ARG A 131 -0.83 16.30 8.87
CA ARG A 131 -1.34 16.75 10.17
C ARG A 131 -0.37 16.53 11.34
N GLY A 132 0.72 15.78 11.12
CA GLY A 132 1.80 15.61 12.09
C GLY A 132 1.58 14.46 13.09
N LYS A 133 2.69 14.07 13.77
CA LYS A 133 2.75 12.87 14.63
C LYS A 133 1.89 12.96 15.89
N SER A 134 1.78 14.14 16.52
CA SER A 134 0.94 14.31 17.72
C SER A 134 -0.53 14.02 17.40
N THR A 135 -1.05 14.61 16.33
CA THR A 135 -2.42 14.36 15.87
C THR A 135 -2.63 12.92 15.43
N PHE A 136 -1.60 12.27 14.88
CA PHE A 136 -1.65 10.84 14.56
C PHE A 136 -1.75 9.98 15.83
N SER A 137 -0.96 10.30 16.86
CA SER A 137 -1.04 9.63 18.16
C SER A 137 -2.45 9.73 18.76
N ASP A 138 -3.03 10.93 18.81
CA ASP A 138 -4.37 11.14 19.35
C ASP A 138 -5.42 10.34 18.56
N PHE A 139 -5.32 10.36 17.23
CA PHE A 139 -6.17 9.59 16.33
C PHE A 139 -6.12 8.09 16.60
N LEU A 140 -4.91 7.53 16.77
CA LEU A 140 -4.75 6.11 17.09
C LEU A 140 -5.33 5.79 18.49
N VAL A 141 -5.07 6.62 19.49
CA VAL A 141 -5.62 6.41 20.84
C VAL A 141 -7.14 6.36 20.82
N ASP A 142 -7.80 7.21 20.04
CA ASP A 142 -9.26 7.24 19.94
C ASP A 142 -9.83 6.01 19.20
N ILE A 143 -9.12 5.50 18.19
CA ILE A 143 -9.48 4.23 17.55
C ILE A 143 -9.44 3.08 18.56
N TRP A 144 -8.37 2.98 19.37
CA TRP A 144 -8.22 1.91 20.36
C TRP A 144 -9.24 2.01 21.49
N LYS A 145 -9.60 3.22 21.93
CA LYS A 145 -10.69 3.42 22.91
C LYS A 145 -12.03 2.94 22.35
N SER A 146 -12.30 3.20 21.08
CA SER A 146 -13.56 2.86 20.42
C SER A 146 -13.63 1.37 20.05
N HIS A 147 -12.48 0.71 19.87
CA HIS A 147 -12.38 -0.70 19.47
C HIS A 147 -11.43 -1.47 20.40
N PRO A 148 -11.83 -1.80 21.64
CA PRO A 148 -10.96 -2.49 22.60
C PRO A 148 -10.51 -3.89 22.17
N SER A 149 -11.20 -4.51 21.20
CA SER A 149 -10.83 -5.81 20.63
C SER A 149 -9.82 -5.70 19.47
N LEU A 150 -9.31 -4.51 19.16
CA LEU A 150 -8.30 -4.29 18.13
C LEU A 150 -6.97 -4.91 18.57
N ASN A 151 -6.50 -5.91 17.82
CA ASN A 151 -5.24 -6.60 18.10
C ASN A 151 -4.34 -6.77 16.87
N SER A 152 -4.76 -6.25 15.73
CA SER A 152 -4.02 -6.39 14.48
C SER A 152 -4.14 -5.14 13.62
N VAL A 153 -3.05 -4.74 12.97
CA VAL A 153 -3.01 -3.59 12.06
C VAL A 153 -2.29 -3.95 10.78
N PHE A 154 -2.92 -3.61 9.66
CA PHE A 154 -2.33 -3.64 8.34
C PHE A 154 -2.16 -2.20 7.83
N VAL A 155 -0.91 -1.76 7.67
CA VAL A 155 -0.59 -0.46 7.08
C VAL A 155 -0.39 -0.65 5.59
N THR A 156 -1.23 0.00 4.79
CA THR A 156 -1.34 -0.23 3.34
C THR A 156 -0.27 0.47 2.49
N ASN A 157 0.59 1.27 3.13
CA ASN A 157 1.71 1.98 2.51
C ASN A 157 3.01 1.77 3.31
N SER A 158 4.09 2.43 2.89
CA SER A 158 5.44 2.29 3.47
C SER A 158 5.58 2.72 4.93
N ARG A 159 4.58 3.37 5.54
CA ARG A 159 4.74 4.13 6.78
C ARG A 159 4.40 3.38 8.06
N ALA A 160 4.58 2.06 8.08
CA ALA A 160 4.27 1.24 9.25
C ALA A 160 5.04 1.66 10.52
N TYR A 161 6.28 2.14 10.38
CA TYR A 161 7.08 2.69 11.48
C TYR A 161 6.34 3.78 12.29
N LEU A 162 5.45 4.56 11.69
CA LEU A 162 4.73 5.62 12.39
C LEU A 162 3.77 5.08 13.45
N LEU A 163 3.22 3.88 13.28
CA LEU A 163 2.42 3.24 14.33
C LEU A 163 3.26 3.00 15.58
N ILE A 164 4.48 2.52 15.40
CA ILE A 164 5.38 2.17 16.52
C ILE A 164 5.88 3.43 17.22
N GLU A 165 6.19 4.48 16.46
CA GLU A 165 6.62 5.76 17.02
C GLU A 165 5.51 6.51 17.76
N CYS A 166 4.26 6.35 17.36
CA CYS A 166 3.14 7.16 17.87
C CYS A 166 2.22 6.41 18.84
N LEU A 167 2.22 5.07 18.87
CA LEU A 167 1.44 4.31 19.85
C LEU A 167 2.17 4.22 21.20
N PRO A 168 1.44 4.38 22.32
CA PRO A 168 1.95 4.02 23.63
C PRO A 168 2.41 2.57 23.67
N LYS A 169 3.54 2.29 24.32
CA LYS A 169 4.11 0.93 24.43
C LYS A 169 3.10 -0.14 24.88
N LYS A 170 2.22 0.21 25.83
CA LYS A 170 1.16 -0.68 26.33
C LYS A 170 0.19 -1.15 25.25
N LEU A 171 -0.06 -0.33 24.22
CA LEU A 171 -0.94 -0.69 23.08
C LEU A 171 -0.20 -1.44 21.97
N LEU A 172 1.13 -1.39 21.97
CA LEU A 172 1.96 -2.19 21.08
C LEU A 172 2.14 -3.63 21.59
N ASP A 173 2.07 -3.83 22.90
CA ASP A 173 2.19 -5.15 23.51
C ASP A 173 1.00 -6.05 23.07
N GLY A 174 1.30 -7.13 22.36
CA GLY A 174 0.28 -8.05 21.82
C GLY A 174 -0.37 -7.60 20.51
N LEU A 175 0.08 -6.48 19.92
CA LEU A 175 -0.39 -6.00 18.62
C LEU A 175 0.38 -6.69 17.50
N SER A 176 -0.35 -7.27 16.53
CA SER A 176 0.24 -7.80 15.30
C SER A 176 0.25 -6.73 14.21
N ILE A 177 1.42 -6.39 13.68
CA ILE A 177 1.56 -5.35 12.65
C ILE A 177 2.13 -5.93 11.36
N VAL A 178 1.42 -5.71 10.26
CA VAL A 178 1.91 -5.92 8.88
C VAL A 178 2.04 -4.58 8.19
N GLY A 179 3.20 -4.33 7.59
CA GLY A 179 3.48 -3.13 6.79
C GLY A 179 3.95 -3.45 5.38
N PHE A 180 4.11 -2.41 4.57
CA PHE A 180 4.79 -2.49 3.27
C PHE A 180 6.15 -1.81 3.31
N ASP A 181 7.00 -2.20 2.35
CA ASP A 181 8.27 -1.60 1.99
C ASP A 181 9.38 -1.73 3.04
N LEU A 182 10.59 -2.01 2.54
CA LEU A 182 11.81 -2.10 3.32
C LEU A 182 12.52 -0.75 3.44
N ILE A 183 11.81 0.26 3.91
CA ILE A 183 12.48 1.52 4.27
C ILE A 183 13.26 1.32 5.57
N GLU A 184 14.39 2.01 5.71
CA GLU A 184 15.30 1.88 6.86
C GLU A 184 14.58 1.93 8.22
N PRO A 185 13.61 2.84 8.47
CA PRO A 185 12.84 2.83 9.72
C PRO A 185 12.05 1.52 9.94
N ASN A 186 11.42 0.96 8.90
CA ASN A 186 10.69 -0.31 9.00
C ASN A 186 11.66 -1.48 9.28
N LEU A 187 12.84 -1.48 8.65
CA LEU A 187 13.87 -2.51 8.85
C LEU A 187 14.35 -2.55 10.30
N GLN A 188 14.62 -1.39 10.91
CA GLN A 188 15.04 -1.29 12.30
C GLN A 188 13.99 -1.90 13.25
N TYR A 189 12.71 -1.62 13.02
CA TYR A 189 11.64 -2.17 13.84
C TYR A 189 11.34 -3.65 13.56
N LEU A 190 11.57 -4.14 12.34
CA LEU A 190 11.47 -5.56 12.01
C LEU A 190 12.57 -6.35 12.74
N GLN A 191 13.81 -5.86 12.73
CA GLN A 191 14.93 -6.45 13.48
C GLN A 191 14.69 -6.44 15.01
N ALA A 192 13.96 -5.43 15.51
CA ALA A 192 13.59 -5.34 16.92
C ALA A 192 12.36 -6.18 17.31
N ASN A 193 11.78 -6.99 16.40
CA ASN A 193 10.53 -7.73 16.58
C ASN A 193 9.36 -6.82 17.02
N ARG A 194 9.27 -5.62 16.44
CA ARG A 194 8.18 -4.65 16.65
C ARG A 194 7.29 -4.48 15.41
N ILE A 195 7.75 -4.92 14.24
CA ILE A 195 6.94 -5.21 13.05
C ILE A 195 7.03 -6.72 12.83
N ASN A 196 5.88 -7.40 12.69
CA ASN A 196 5.86 -8.85 12.51
C ASN A 196 6.23 -9.24 11.07
N PHE A 197 5.80 -8.46 10.07
CA PHE A 197 6.10 -8.72 8.65
C PHE A 197 6.15 -7.45 7.81
N SER A 198 7.02 -7.43 6.79
CA SER A 198 7.04 -6.40 5.73
C SER A 198 7.07 -7.05 4.34
N SER A 199 6.24 -6.54 3.42
CA SER A 199 6.17 -7.01 2.03
C SER A 199 7.20 -6.30 1.13
N ILE A 200 7.93 -7.07 0.31
CA ILE A 200 9.01 -6.64 -0.60
C ILE A 200 8.50 -6.35 -2.03
N ASN A 201 9.04 -5.30 -2.66
CA ASN A 201 9.15 -5.17 -4.12
C ASN A 201 10.62 -4.92 -4.47
N ILE A 202 11.37 -5.95 -4.87
CA ILE A 202 12.75 -5.76 -5.36
C ILE A 202 13.01 -6.70 -6.55
N PRO A 203 13.46 -6.21 -7.72
CA PRO A 203 14.35 -7.00 -8.54
C PRO A 203 15.73 -6.95 -7.86
N LEU A 204 16.18 -8.08 -7.29
CA LEU A 204 17.48 -8.32 -6.62
C LEU A 204 17.52 -8.32 -5.07
N CYS A 205 17.21 -9.51 -4.53
CA CYS A 205 17.69 -10.18 -3.31
C CYS A 205 18.76 -9.49 -2.41
N ARG A 206 18.55 -9.53 -1.08
CA ARG A 206 19.56 -9.99 -0.09
C ARG A 206 19.00 -10.19 1.33
N ASP A 207 18.93 -11.46 1.73
CA ASP A 207 19.16 -12.06 3.06
C ASP A 207 18.81 -11.27 4.33
N THR A 208 17.58 -11.45 4.81
CA THR A 208 17.15 -11.54 6.22
C THR A 208 15.67 -11.93 6.21
N TRP A 209 15.11 -12.48 7.31
CA TRP A 209 13.76 -13.06 7.40
C TRP A 209 12.60 -12.12 7.02
N ALA A 210 12.47 -11.84 5.72
CA ALA A 210 11.41 -11.09 5.07
C ALA A 210 10.82 -12.02 4.00
N PHE A 211 9.54 -12.36 4.14
CA PHE A 211 8.87 -13.18 3.14
C PHE A 211 8.66 -12.33 1.86
N SER A 212 9.32 -12.75 0.78
CA SER A 212 9.10 -12.26 -0.58
C SER A 212 8.04 -13.12 -1.24
N ILE A 213 6.94 -12.51 -1.71
CA ILE A 213 6.01 -13.15 -2.63
C ILE A 213 5.76 -12.14 -3.75
N SER A 214 6.55 -12.24 -4.82
CA SER A 214 6.33 -11.51 -6.06
C SER A 214 5.43 -12.34 -6.97
N SER A 215 4.13 -12.04 -6.99
CA SER A 215 3.29 -12.34 -8.14
C SER A 215 3.53 -11.21 -9.15
N ILE A 216 4.54 -11.38 -10.01
CA ILE A 216 4.63 -10.55 -11.22
C ILE A 216 3.57 -11.12 -12.16
N THR A 217 2.45 -10.43 -12.31
CA THR A 217 1.49 -10.71 -13.37
C THR A 217 2.02 -10.03 -14.63
N LEU A 218 2.75 -10.79 -15.46
CA LEU A 218 2.88 -10.47 -16.88
C LEU A 218 1.53 -10.85 -17.50
N CYS A 219 0.68 -9.87 -17.79
CA CYS A 219 -0.43 -10.07 -18.71
C CYS A 219 0.11 -10.25 -20.13
#